data_AF-A0AAP7L0A5-F1
#
_entry.id   AF-A0AAP7L0A5-F1
#
_cell.length_a   1.000
_cell.length_b   1.000
_cell.length_c   1.000
_cell.angle_alpha   90.00
_cell.angle_beta   90.00
_cell.angle_gamma   90.00
#
_symmetry.space_group_name_H-M   'P 1'
#
loop_
_entity.id
_entity.type
_entity.pdbx_description
1 polymer ?
#
loop_
_entity_poly.entity_id
_entity_poly.type
_entity_poly.pdbx_seq_one_letter_code
_entity_poly.pdbx_strand_id
1 'polypeptide(L)'
;MIELHARCVDDAQCRFRGDTLNVELELRNSGSEPVSLPLEYIRSRGPSVRVKDNHSEKTTALRSGMAAAALRQQMQELRAGQSLRIGFPIKPQELTRFALRPMDVTLQFSINLTPGSTGAEAQVVQAQLHVVDVD
;
A
#
# COMPACT_ATOMS: atom_id res chain seq x y z
N MET A 1 -7.44 -4.18 -16.54
CA MET A 1 -7.16 -3.02 -15.67
C MET A 1 -6.34 -3.53 -14.50
N ILE A 2 -5.41 -2.73 -13.97
CA ILE A 2 -4.70 -3.10 -12.75
C ILE A 2 -5.40 -2.44 -11.57
N GLU A 3 -5.69 -3.21 -10.55
CA GLU A 3 -6.37 -2.80 -9.34
C GLU A 3 -5.47 -3.06 -8.12
N LEU A 4 -5.62 -2.23 -7.10
CA LEU A 4 -4.98 -2.44 -5.80
C LEU A 4 -6.06 -2.62 -4.75
N HIS A 5 -5.99 -3.72 -4.02
CA HIS A 5 -6.79 -3.94 -2.83
C HIS A 5 -5.90 -3.97 -1.60
N ALA A 6 -6.46 -3.57 -0.47
CA ALA A 6 -5.79 -3.62 0.82
C ALA A 6 -6.70 -4.31 1.83
N ARG A 7 -6.12 -5.09 2.73
CA ARG A 7 -6.82 -5.65 3.88
C ARG A 7 -5.90 -5.74 5.08
N CYS A 8 -6.44 -5.59 6.27
CA CYS A 8 -5.77 -6.02 7.48
C CYS A 8 -5.80 -7.55 7.57
N VAL A 9 -4.69 -8.15 8.00
CA VAL A 9 -4.54 -9.61 8.04
C VAL A 9 -5.21 -10.19 9.28
N ASP A 10 -5.02 -9.55 10.43
CA ASP A 10 -5.39 -10.10 11.74
C ASP A 10 -6.81 -9.70 12.19
N ASP A 11 -7.32 -8.55 11.72
CA ASP A 11 -8.65 -8.03 12.05
C ASP A 11 -9.25 -7.35 10.82
N ALA A 12 -10.34 -7.90 10.26
CA ALA A 12 -10.97 -7.38 9.05
C ALA A 12 -11.51 -5.94 9.21
N GLN A 13 -11.78 -5.50 10.45
CA GLN A 13 -12.19 -4.13 10.75
C GLN A 13 -10.99 -3.19 10.97
N CYS A 14 -9.76 -3.69 10.84
CA CYS A 14 -8.53 -2.91 11.02
C CYS A 14 -8.45 -2.18 12.37
N ARG A 15 -8.91 -2.83 13.45
CA ARG A 15 -8.84 -2.24 14.79
C ARG A 15 -7.41 -2.26 15.34
N PHE A 16 -6.95 -1.11 15.80
CA PHE A 16 -5.63 -0.89 16.36
C PHE A 16 -5.60 -1.28 17.84
N ARG A 17 -4.74 -2.25 18.17
CA ARG A 17 -4.59 -2.81 19.53
C ARG A 17 -3.35 -2.32 20.27
N GLY A 18 -2.57 -1.43 19.66
CA GLY A 18 -1.23 -1.07 20.12
C GLY A 18 -0.11 -1.94 19.54
N ASP A 19 -0.46 -2.96 18.76
CA ASP A 19 0.47 -3.91 18.14
C ASP A 19 0.73 -3.56 16.67
N THR A 20 1.68 -4.27 16.05
CA THR A 20 1.96 -4.13 14.61
C THR A 20 0.69 -4.43 13.81
N LEU A 21 0.28 -3.49 12.96
CA LEU A 21 -0.83 -3.70 12.03
C LEU A 21 -0.29 -4.38 10.78
N ASN A 22 -0.58 -5.67 10.61
CA ASN A 22 -0.19 -6.41 9.41
C ASN A 22 -1.21 -6.16 8.30
N VAL A 23 -0.77 -5.54 7.21
CA VAL A 23 -1.58 -5.29 6.02
C VAL A 23 -1.10 -6.19 4.89
N GLU A 24 -2.03 -6.73 4.11
CA GLU A 24 -1.75 -7.34 2.82
C GLU A 24 -2.32 -6.47 1.71
N LEU A 25 -1.49 -6.15 0.73
CA LEU A 25 -1.91 -5.55 -0.52
C LEU A 25 -2.00 -6.62 -1.60
N GLU A 26 -3.05 -6.54 -2.42
CA GLU A 26 -3.24 -7.36 -3.60
C GLU A 26 -3.23 -6.46 -4.84
N LEU A 27 -2.19 -6.58 -5.66
CA LEU A 27 -2.12 -5.97 -6.97
C LEU A 27 -2.66 -6.96 -8.00
N ARG A 28 -3.86 -6.73 -8.51
CA ARG A 28 -4.58 -7.67 -9.37
C ARG A 28 -4.72 -7.15 -10.79
N ASN A 29 -4.52 -8.01 -11.78
CA ASN A 29 -4.95 -7.74 -13.15
C ASN A 29 -6.40 -8.22 -13.33
N SER A 30 -7.36 -7.29 -13.24
CA SER A 30 -8.78 -7.54 -13.49
C SER A 30 -9.15 -7.46 -14.98
N GLY A 31 -8.19 -7.15 -15.85
CA GLY A 31 -8.40 -7.11 -17.30
C GLY A 31 -8.41 -8.48 -17.97
N SER A 32 -8.64 -8.48 -19.28
CA SER A 32 -8.60 -9.66 -20.14
C SER A 32 -7.22 -9.96 -20.73
N GLU A 33 -6.33 -8.96 -20.77
CA GLU A 33 -4.99 -9.07 -21.38
C GLU A 33 -3.88 -9.11 -20.32
N PRO A 34 -2.74 -9.78 -20.58
CA PRO A 34 -1.56 -9.69 -19.72
C PRO A 34 -0.99 -8.27 -19.71
N VAL A 35 -0.44 -7.86 -18.57
CA VAL A 35 0.25 -6.56 -18.41
C VAL A 35 1.68 -6.81 -17.97
N SER A 36 2.62 -6.12 -18.63
CA SER A 36 4.04 -6.19 -18.29
C SER A 36 4.37 -5.16 -17.21
N LEU A 37 4.85 -5.60 -16.05
CA LEU A 37 5.17 -4.77 -14.89
C LEU A 37 6.48 -5.23 -14.24
N PRO A 38 7.24 -4.34 -13.56
CA PRO A 38 8.42 -4.75 -12.80
C PRO A 38 8.00 -5.31 -11.43
N LEU A 39 7.37 -6.50 -11.43
CA LEU A 39 6.71 -7.07 -10.25
C LEU A 39 7.65 -7.26 -9.05
N GLU A 40 8.90 -7.65 -9.29
CA GLU A 40 9.92 -7.76 -8.24
C GLU A 40 10.30 -6.42 -7.62
N TYR A 41 10.46 -5.38 -8.45
CA TYR A 41 10.69 -4.03 -7.95
C TYR A 41 9.53 -3.57 -7.08
N ILE A 42 8.29 -3.74 -7.55
CA ILE A 42 7.08 -3.35 -6.82
C ILE A 42 7.01 -4.07 -5.46
N ARG A 43 7.20 -5.39 -5.45
CA ARG A 43 7.19 -6.20 -4.23
C ARG A 43 8.29 -5.80 -3.24
N SER A 44 9.52 -5.60 -3.72
CA SER A 44 10.65 -5.23 -2.87
C SER A 44 10.54 -3.80 -2.35
N ARG A 45 10.00 -2.89 -3.15
CA ARG A 45 9.85 -1.47 -2.80
C ARG A 45 8.71 -1.25 -1.81
N GLY A 46 7.66 -2.07 -1.92
CA GLY A 46 6.41 -1.90 -1.19
C GLY A 46 5.62 -0.66 -1.63
N PRO A 47 4.46 -0.42 -1.02
CA PRO A 47 3.66 0.77 -1.30
C PRO A 47 4.33 2.05 -0.77
N SER A 48 3.91 3.18 -1.32
CA SER A 48 3.96 4.45 -0.61
C SER A 48 2.68 4.59 0.22
N VAL A 49 2.80 5.02 1.47
CA VAL A 49 1.66 5.12 2.39
C VAL A 49 1.55 6.55 2.93
N ARG A 50 0.37 7.13 2.75
CA ARG A 50 -0.04 8.37 3.42
C ARG A 50 -1.01 8.02 4.53
N VAL A 51 -0.80 8.60 5.70
CA VAL A 51 -1.70 8.50 6.85
C VAL A 51 -2.39 9.84 7.00
N LYS A 52 -3.72 9.86 6.99
CA LYS A 52 -4.53 11.01 7.43
C LYS A 52 -5.06 10.73 8.83
N ASP A 53 -4.79 11.60 9.78
CA ASP A 53 -5.51 11.64 11.04
C ASP A 53 -6.87 12.29 10.78
N ASN A 54 -7.95 11.53 10.96
CA ASN A 54 -9.30 12.00 10.62
C ASN A 54 -9.82 13.03 11.64
N HIS A 55 -9.23 13.11 12.84
CA HIS A 55 -9.57 14.14 13.82
C HIS A 55 -8.96 15.50 13.48
N SER A 56 -7.66 15.51 13.18
CA SER A 56 -6.91 16.76 12.94
C SER A 56 -6.77 17.14 11.48
N GLU A 57 -7.20 16.26 10.58
CA GLU A 57 -7.00 16.31 9.12
C GLU A 57 -5.54 16.37 8.64
N LYS A 58 -4.59 16.32 9.57
CA LYS A 58 -3.17 16.32 9.23
C LYS A 58 -2.84 15.05 8.47
N THR A 59 -1.83 15.15 7.61
CA THR A 59 -1.29 14.00 6.89
C THR A 59 0.20 13.83 7.15
N THR A 60 0.65 12.58 7.17
CA THR A 60 2.06 12.21 7.15
C THR A 60 2.28 11.07 6.16
N ALA A 61 3.54 10.84 5.79
CA ALA A 61 3.93 9.71 4.96
C ALA A 61 4.71 8.71 5.80
N LEU A 62 4.40 7.43 5.65
CA LEU A 62 5.23 6.37 6.24
C LEU A 62 6.49 6.17 5.42
N ARG A 63 7.55 5.73 6.10
CA ARG A 63 8.78 5.38 5.41
C ARG A 63 8.50 4.20 4.51
N SER A 64 8.84 4.35 3.25
CA SER A 64 8.69 3.28 2.29
C SER A 64 10.00 2.52 2.12
N GLY A 65 9.93 1.29 1.60
CA GLY A 65 11.11 0.46 1.34
C GLY A 65 12.04 1.07 0.31
N MET A 66 13.22 0.47 0.16
CA MET A 66 14.12 0.73 -0.97
C MET A 66 14.23 -0.55 -1.79
N ALA A 67 14.19 -0.42 -3.12
CA ALA A 67 14.41 -1.53 -4.03
C ALA A 67 15.60 -1.21 -4.93
N ALA A 68 16.32 -2.25 -5.36
CA ALA A 68 17.44 -2.10 -6.28
C ALA A 68 16.96 -1.49 -7.61
N ALA A 69 17.62 -0.43 -8.06
CA ALA A 69 17.23 0.31 -9.26
C ALA A 69 17.20 -0.56 -10.53
N ALA A 70 18.04 -1.60 -10.59
CA ALA A 70 18.10 -2.57 -11.70
C ALA A 70 16.80 -3.37 -11.88
N LEU A 71 16.02 -3.59 -10.80
CA LEU A 71 14.76 -4.33 -10.88
C LEU A 71 13.68 -3.57 -11.69
N ARG A 72 13.83 -2.25 -11.90
CA ARG A 72 12.87 -1.47 -12.71
C ARG A 72 12.81 -1.91 -14.17
N GLN A 73 13.90 -2.48 -14.69
CA GLN A 73 13.99 -2.96 -16.06
C GLN A 73 13.63 -4.44 -16.19
N GLN A 74 13.40 -5.13 -15.07
CA GLN A 74 13.06 -6.54 -15.04
C GLN A 74 11.55 -6.70 -15.12
N MET A 75 11.03 -6.58 -16.33
CA MET A 75 9.61 -6.65 -16.61
C MET A 75 9.12 -8.11 -16.57
N GLN A 76 7.97 -8.33 -15.93
CA GLN A 76 7.33 -9.62 -15.75
C GLN A 76 5.86 -9.49 -16.12
N GLU A 77 5.29 -10.55 -16.71
CA GLU A 77 3.87 -10.57 -17.05
C GLU A 77 3.02 -10.87 -15.81
N LEU A 78 2.06 -9.99 -15.53
CA LEU A 78 0.91 -10.28 -14.68
C LEU A 78 -0.28 -10.62 -15.59
N ARG A 79 -0.60 -11.92 -15.69
CA ARG A 79 -1.68 -12.37 -16.59
C ARG A 79 -3.05 -11.94 -16.09
N ALA A 80 -4.03 -11.94 -16.99
CA ALA A 80 -5.44 -11.73 -16.65
C ALA A 80 -5.86 -12.64 -15.47
N GLY A 81 -6.49 -12.05 -14.47
CA GLY A 81 -6.95 -12.73 -13.25
C GLY A 81 -5.85 -13.02 -12.22
N GLN A 82 -4.57 -12.82 -12.52
CA GLN A 82 -3.48 -13.04 -11.56
C GLN A 82 -3.30 -11.85 -10.61
N SER A 83 -2.74 -12.14 -9.44
CA SER A 83 -2.44 -11.17 -8.40
C SER A 83 -1.01 -11.31 -7.88
N LEU A 84 -0.38 -10.17 -7.60
CA LEU A 84 0.81 -10.07 -6.75
C LEU A 84 0.38 -9.66 -5.35
N ARG A 85 0.73 -10.47 -4.33
CA ARG A 85 0.49 -10.13 -2.92
C ARG A 85 1.74 -9.56 -2.26
N ILE A 86 1.54 -8.52 -1.45
CA ILE A 86 2.61 -7.78 -0.79
C ILE A 86 2.23 -7.61 0.68
N GLY A 87 3.00 -8.22 1.58
CA GLY A 87 2.86 -7.99 3.01
C GLY A 87 3.50 -6.65 3.40
N PHE A 88 2.81 -5.87 4.23
CA PHE A 88 3.26 -4.56 4.69
C PHE A 88 2.96 -4.38 6.18
N PRO A 89 3.93 -4.67 7.08
CA PRO A 89 3.75 -4.45 8.50
C PRO A 89 3.92 -2.96 8.83
N ILE A 90 2.94 -2.38 9.53
CA ILE A 90 3.00 -1.01 10.04
C ILE A 90 3.28 -1.07 11.54
N LYS A 91 4.40 -0.49 11.97
CA LYS A 91 4.78 -0.53 13.40
C LYS A 91 3.86 0.40 14.20
N PRO A 92 3.53 0.06 15.45
CA PRO A 92 2.62 0.87 16.29
C PRO A 92 3.02 2.34 16.36
N GLN A 93 4.33 2.56 16.56
CA GLN A 93 4.95 3.87 16.70
C GLN A 93 4.89 4.73 15.43
N GLU A 94 4.62 4.15 14.25
CA GLU A 94 4.39 4.93 13.03
C GLU A 94 3.00 5.59 13.03
N LEU A 95 2.03 4.99 13.74
CA LEU A 95 0.69 5.54 13.90
C LEU A 95 0.58 6.39 15.17
N THR A 96 1.02 5.86 16.32
CA THR A 96 0.81 6.49 17.63
C THR A 96 1.61 7.77 17.87
N ARG A 97 2.70 8.00 17.13
CA ARG A 97 3.45 9.27 17.19
C ARG A 97 2.76 10.41 16.46
N PHE A 98 1.86 10.08 15.54
CA PHE A 98 1.25 11.04 14.62
C PHE A 98 -0.23 11.26 14.91
N ALA A 99 -0.98 10.18 15.08
CA ALA A 99 -2.42 10.23 15.26
C ALA A 99 -2.81 10.59 16.69
N LEU A 100 -3.86 11.39 16.83
CA LEU A 100 -4.50 11.61 18.12
C LEU A 100 -5.17 10.33 18.64
N ARG A 101 -5.47 10.30 19.94
CA ARG A 101 -6.27 9.24 20.56
C ARG A 101 -7.68 9.77 20.88
N PRO A 102 -8.74 8.97 20.72
CA PRO A 102 -8.75 7.60 20.18
C PRO A 102 -8.27 7.54 18.72
N MET A 103 -7.74 6.39 18.30
CA MET A 103 -7.20 6.22 16.95
C MET A 103 -8.35 6.29 15.93
N ASP A 104 -8.24 7.20 14.97
CA ASP A 104 -9.10 7.28 13.79
C ASP A 104 -8.26 7.80 12.61
N VAL A 105 -7.74 6.88 11.80
CA VAL A 105 -6.85 7.22 10.69
C VAL A 105 -7.24 6.54 9.39
N THR A 106 -7.08 7.28 8.30
CA THR A 106 -7.17 6.72 6.95
C THR A 106 -5.77 6.44 6.42
N LEU A 107 -5.49 5.19 6.10
CA LEU A 107 -4.28 4.77 5.40
C LEU A 107 -4.56 4.72 3.90
N GLN A 108 -3.84 5.53 3.13
CA GLN A 108 -3.87 5.49 1.67
C GLN A 108 -2.58 4.88 1.14
N PHE A 109 -2.71 3.68 0.57
CA PHE A 109 -1.65 2.96 -0.10
C PHE A 109 -1.62 3.33 -1.57
N SER A 110 -0.43 3.50 -2.13
CA SER A 110 -0.24 3.75 -3.55
C SER A 110 0.95 2.96 -4.11
N ILE A 111 0.79 2.41 -5.30
CA ILE A 111 1.83 1.72 -6.06
C ILE A 111 1.95 2.38 -7.42
N ASN A 112 3.18 2.80 -7.78
CA ASN A 112 3.49 3.26 -9.13
C ASN A 112 3.82 2.04 -10.01
N LEU A 113 3.01 1.84 -11.04
CA LEU A 113 3.13 0.78 -12.04
C LEU A 113 4.20 1.08 -13.10
N THR A 114 4.56 2.36 -13.26
CA THR A 114 5.60 2.85 -14.18
C THR A 114 6.74 3.52 -13.39
N PRO A 115 7.52 2.77 -12.59
CA PRO A 115 8.54 3.34 -11.73
C PRO A 115 9.65 4.02 -12.54
N GLY A 116 9.82 5.33 -12.34
CA GLY A 116 10.75 6.18 -13.09
C GLY A 116 10.04 7.23 -13.94
N SER A 117 8.77 7.00 -14.30
CA SER A 117 7.89 8.01 -14.88
C SER A 117 7.36 8.96 -13.80
N THR A 118 7.14 10.21 -14.19
CA THR A 118 6.65 11.28 -13.29
C THR A 118 5.49 12.04 -13.92
N GLY A 119 4.71 12.76 -13.12
CA GLY A 119 3.61 13.59 -13.63
C GLY A 119 2.51 12.74 -14.28
N ALA A 120 2.01 13.19 -15.43
CA ALA A 120 0.89 12.55 -16.13
C ALA A 120 1.19 11.13 -16.66
N GLU A 121 2.46 10.75 -16.75
CA GLU A 121 2.89 9.42 -17.25
C GLU A 121 2.98 8.37 -16.13
N ALA A 122 2.95 8.79 -14.86
CA ALA A 122 2.98 7.88 -13.73
C ALA A 122 1.62 7.19 -13.58
N GLN A 123 1.58 5.89 -13.80
CA GLN A 123 0.36 5.10 -13.56
C GLN A 123 0.37 4.64 -12.11
N VAL A 124 -0.50 5.23 -11.29
CA VAL A 124 -0.58 4.94 -9.86
C VAL A 124 -1.92 4.30 -9.54
N VAL A 125 -1.89 3.13 -8.92
CA VAL A 125 -3.07 2.49 -8.33
C VAL A 125 -3.07 2.67 -6.82
N GLN A 126 -4.26 2.74 -6.23
CA GLN A 126 -4.42 3.10 -4.84
C GLN A 126 -5.47 2.24 -4.14
N ALA A 127 -5.28 2.04 -2.84
CA ALA A 127 -6.22 1.40 -1.95
C ALA A 127 -6.25 2.15 -0.63
N GLN A 128 -7.37 2.07 0.09
CA GLN A 128 -7.51 2.70 1.39
C GLN A 128 -7.94 1.71 2.45
N LEU A 129 -7.47 1.91 3.68
CA LEU A 129 -7.96 1.25 4.88
C LEU A 129 -8.29 2.30 5.93
N HIS A 130 -9.37 2.07 6.65
CA HIS A 130 -9.73 2.85 7.83
C HIS A 130 -9.30 2.08 9.07
N VAL A 131 -8.49 2.70 9.93
CA VAL A 131 -7.97 2.11 11.15
C VAL A 131 -8.54 2.88 12.32
N VAL A 132 -9.19 2.16 13.24
CA VAL A 132 -9.83 2.73 14.43
C VAL A 132 -9.28 2.07 15.69
N ASP A 133 -9.38 2.70 16.85
CA ASP A 133 -9.03 2.06 18.12
C ASP A 133 -9.93 0.84 18.37
N VAL A 134 -9.46 -0.09 19.21
CA VAL A 134 -10.37 -1.05 19.84
C VAL A 134 -11.24 -0.32 20.87
N ASP A 135 -12.53 -0.61 20.86
CA ASP A 135 -13.48 -0.15 21.89
C ASP A 135 -13.06 -0.59 23.30
#